data_AF-A0A2H0ML94-F1
#
_entry.id   AF-A0A2H0ML94-F1
#
_cell.length_a   1.000
_cell.length_b   1.000
_cell.length_c   1.000
_cell.angle_alpha   90.00
_cell.angle_beta   90.00
_cell.angle_gamma   90.00
#
_symmetry.space_group_name_H-M   'P 1'
#
loop_
_entity.id
_entity.type
_entity.pdbx_description
1 polymer ?
#
loop_
_entity_poly.entity_id
_entity_poly.type
_entity_poly.pdbx_seq_one_letter_code
_entity_poly.pdbx_strand_id
1 'polypeptide(L)'
;MGVYFIAAGSSTKNRNKSLDKSFSIDDLQRYISNENFERLRRSFPSERGIFLWGANRGSFRELQNVAQDEYVVDVKNRTVVQIFRYCFYIDTGNDRRLQKFIGWDGEKQLQNRRPYQWVLFLREPQVPNHEQQSKQYFQMAFNEANNSQWLIGKRWFSNDQIREALERTGNTNIEELLGIRR
;
A
#
# COMPACT_ATOMS: atom_id res chain seq x y z
N MET A 1 5.70 12.39 7.77
CA MET A 1 4.76 11.32 8.11
C MET A 1 3.45 11.55 7.38
N GLY A 2 3.44 11.11 6.13
CA GLY A 2 2.32 11.04 5.20
C GLY A 2 1.48 9.78 5.34
N VAL A 3 0.39 9.73 4.57
CA VAL A 3 -0.49 8.56 4.40
C VAL A 3 -0.64 8.30 2.91
N TYR A 4 -0.42 7.07 2.49
CA TYR A 4 -0.59 6.64 1.11
C TYR A 4 -1.71 5.62 0.97
N PHE A 5 -2.73 5.93 0.18
CA PHE A 5 -3.86 5.04 -0.05
C PHE A 5 -3.63 4.17 -1.30
N ILE A 6 -3.71 2.85 -1.12
CA ILE A 6 -3.75 1.90 -2.22
C ILE A 6 -5.21 1.52 -2.51
N ALA A 7 -5.68 1.86 -3.71
CA ALA A 7 -6.99 1.43 -4.18
C ALA A 7 -6.89 0.10 -4.90
N ALA A 8 -7.29 -0.97 -4.23
CA ALA A 8 -7.55 -2.25 -4.85
C ALA A 8 -8.93 -2.16 -5.53
N GLY A 9 -8.96 -2.01 -6.86
CA GLY A 9 -10.20 -1.91 -7.64
C GLY A 9 -11.20 -3.04 -7.35
N SER A 10 -12.46 -2.84 -7.72
CA SER A 10 -13.60 -3.72 -7.36
C SER A 10 -13.49 -5.20 -7.75
N SER A 11 -12.50 -5.57 -8.57
CA SER A 11 -12.24 -6.92 -9.06
C SER A 11 -10.93 -7.56 -8.55
N THR A 12 -10.24 -6.98 -7.56
CA THR A 12 -8.85 -7.36 -7.26
C THR A 12 -8.68 -8.75 -6.66
N LYS A 13 -8.60 -9.74 -7.54
CA LYS A 13 -7.99 -11.08 -7.35
C LYS A 13 -6.48 -11.03 -7.05
N ASN A 14 -5.91 -9.84 -6.89
CA ASN A 14 -4.50 -9.64 -6.56
C ASN A 14 -4.30 -9.37 -5.06
N ARG A 15 -5.33 -8.90 -4.35
CA ARG A 15 -5.23 -8.59 -2.92
C ARG A 15 -4.92 -9.83 -2.09
N ASN A 16 -5.66 -10.92 -2.34
CA ASN A 16 -5.44 -12.21 -1.69
C ASN A 16 -4.07 -12.84 -2.01
N LYS A 17 -3.37 -12.35 -3.04
CA LYS A 17 -2.04 -12.82 -3.42
C LYS A 17 -0.92 -12.09 -2.69
N SER A 18 -1.15 -10.88 -2.17
CA SER A 18 -0.05 -10.03 -1.70
C SER A 18 -0.31 -9.11 -0.51
N LEU A 19 -1.57 -8.77 -0.23
CA LEU A 19 -1.97 -7.96 0.93
C LEU A 19 -2.67 -8.81 2.01
N ASP A 20 -3.29 -9.93 1.65
CA ASP A 20 -3.78 -10.94 2.64
C ASP A 20 -2.77 -12.04 2.94
N LYS A 21 -1.71 -12.12 2.15
CA LYS A 21 -0.68 -13.14 2.24
C LYS A 21 0.65 -12.46 2.52
N SER A 22 1.28 -12.88 3.61
CA SER A 22 2.66 -12.51 3.91
C SER A 22 3.64 -13.45 3.22
N PHE A 23 4.84 -12.93 3.01
CA PHE A 23 6.01 -13.64 2.50
C PHE A 23 7.14 -13.57 3.52
N SER A 24 8.05 -14.53 3.43
CA SER A 24 9.35 -14.49 4.07
C SER A 24 10.41 -13.87 3.15
N ILE A 25 11.56 -13.54 3.72
CA ILE A 25 12.73 -13.10 2.94
C ILE A 25 13.17 -14.19 1.94
N ASP A 26 13.16 -15.45 2.38
CA ASP A 26 13.57 -16.60 1.57
C ASP A 26 12.66 -16.83 0.36
N ASP A 27 11.35 -16.57 0.51
CA ASP A 27 10.39 -16.62 -0.59
C ASP A 27 10.77 -15.66 -1.74
N LEU A 28 11.42 -14.55 -1.40
CA LEU A 28 11.64 -13.41 -2.29
C LEU A 28 13.05 -13.36 -2.86
N GLN A 29 14.03 -13.99 -2.20
CA GLN A 29 15.45 -13.92 -2.55
C GLN A 29 15.73 -14.17 -4.03
N ARG A 30 15.11 -15.19 -4.63
CA ARG A 30 15.36 -15.61 -6.02
C ARG A 30 14.77 -14.67 -7.07
N TYR A 31 13.96 -13.69 -6.65
CA TYR A 31 13.19 -12.82 -7.54
C TYR A 31 13.62 -11.36 -7.49
N ILE A 32 14.60 -11.02 -6.65
CA ILE A 32 15.14 -9.67 -6.47
C ILE A 32 16.68 -9.70 -6.57
N SER A 33 17.30 -8.55 -6.79
CA SER A 33 18.77 -8.43 -6.78
C SER A 33 19.33 -8.64 -5.37
N ASN A 34 20.60 -9.04 -5.26
CA ASN A 34 21.29 -9.16 -3.97
C ASN A 34 21.26 -7.84 -3.19
N GLU A 35 21.40 -6.69 -3.86
CA GLU A 35 21.30 -5.38 -3.22
C GLU A 35 19.92 -5.18 -2.56
N ASN A 36 18.83 -5.47 -3.30
CA ASN A 36 17.47 -5.34 -2.76
C ASN A 36 17.18 -6.39 -1.69
N PHE A 37 17.80 -7.57 -1.77
CA PHE A 37 17.74 -8.59 -0.73
C PHE A 37 18.38 -8.10 0.58
N GLU A 38 19.56 -7.50 0.53
CA GLU A 38 20.21 -6.91 1.71
C GLU A 38 19.43 -5.72 2.28
N ARG A 39 18.74 -4.95 1.44
CA ARG A 39 17.79 -3.91 1.90
C ARG A 39 16.59 -4.56 2.61
N LEU A 40 16.04 -5.63 2.05
CA LEU A 40 14.93 -6.37 2.65
C LEU A 40 15.31 -6.92 4.04
N ARG A 41 16.47 -7.55 4.20
CA ARG A 41 16.95 -8.06 5.50
C ARG A 41 17.04 -6.98 6.56
N ARG A 42 17.51 -5.79 6.20
CA ARG A 42 17.58 -4.64 7.11
C ARG A 42 16.20 -4.12 7.53
N SER A 43 15.24 -4.08 6.62
CA SER A 43 13.88 -3.61 6.91
C SER A 43 13.00 -4.64 7.63
N PHE A 44 13.34 -5.93 7.54
CA PHE A 44 12.56 -7.06 8.07
C PHE A 44 13.43 -7.99 8.92
N PRO A 45 13.86 -7.58 10.13
CA PRO A 45 14.82 -8.32 10.96
C PRO A 45 14.28 -9.67 11.47
N SER A 46 12.96 -9.84 11.57
CA SER A 46 12.32 -11.12 11.91
C SER A 46 12.19 -12.08 10.71
N GLU A 47 12.61 -11.64 9.52
CA GLU A 47 12.58 -12.37 8.25
C GLU A 47 11.18 -12.84 7.79
N ARG A 48 10.11 -12.38 8.44
CA ARG A 48 8.71 -12.75 8.19
C ARG A 48 7.79 -11.53 8.16
N GLY A 49 6.58 -11.71 7.59
CA GLY A 49 5.53 -10.69 7.64
C GLY A 49 5.65 -9.63 6.54
N ILE A 50 6.20 -10.00 5.38
CA ILE A 50 6.40 -9.09 4.26
C ILE A 50 5.15 -9.09 3.38
N PHE A 51 4.55 -7.93 3.17
CA PHE A 51 3.41 -7.74 2.29
C PHE A 51 3.82 -6.93 1.07
N LEU A 52 3.17 -7.16 -0.07
CA LEU A 52 3.60 -6.60 -1.36
C LEU A 52 2.45 -5.91 -2.07
N TRP A 53 2.76 -4.81 -2.75
CA TRP A 53 1.83 -4.14 -3.65
C TRP A 53 2.48 -3.69 -4.96
N GLY A 54 1.82 -3.96 -6.07
CA GLY A 54 2.30 -3.61 -7.40
C GLY A 54 1.76 -2.25 -7.85
N ALA A 55 2.65 -1.33 -8.17
CA ALA A 55 2.33 -0.03 -8.73
C ALA A 55 2.67 0.05 -10.22
N ASN A 56 1.83 0.80 -10.95
CA ASN A 56 2.05 1.17 -12.35
C ASN A 56 2.48 2.64 -12.44
N ARG A 57 2.73 3.12 -13.67
CA ARG A 57 3.28 4.46 -13.90
C ARG A 57 2.39 5.59 -13.38
N GLY A 58 1.07 5.41 -13.44
CA GLY A 58 0.12 6.38 -12.88
C GLY A 58 0.21 6.48 -11.35
N SER A 59 0.42 5.34 -10.69
CA SER A 59 0.55 5.28 -9.22
C SER A 59 1.92 5.76 -8.74
N PHE A 60 2.95 5.67 -9.60
CA PHE A 60 4.34 5.89 -9.21
C PHE A 60 4.66 7.33 -8.78
N ARG A 61 4.05 8.34 -9.41
CA ARG A 61 4.33 9.75 -9.08
C ARG A 61 4.06 10.06 -7.61
N GLU A 62 2.95 9.56 -7.09
CA GLU A 62 2.57 9.73 -5.69
C GLU A 62 3.42 8.86 -4.76
N LEU A 63 3.80 7.66 -5.23
CA LEU A 63 4.64 6.74 -4.47
C LEU A 63 6.01 7.33 -4.12
N GLN A 64 6.58 8.16 -4.99
CA GLN A 64 7.88 8.78 -4.76
C GLN A 64 7.90 9.70 -3.52
N ASN A 65 6.72 10.16 -3.08
CA ASN A 65 6.60 11.01 -1.90
C ASN A 65 6.47 10.21 -0.59
N VAL A 66 6.27 8.89 -0.67
CA VAL A 66 6.06 8.04 0.50
C VAL A 66 7.40 7.74 1.16
N ALA A 67 7.60 8.26 2.37
CA ALA A 67 8.80 8.02 3.15
C ALA A 67 8.71 6.69 3.91
N GLN A 68 9.86 6.12 4.26
CA GLN A 68 9.92 4.93 5.11
C GLN A 68 9.14 5.16 6.42
N ASP A 69 8.44 4.13 6.88
CA ASP A 69 7.59 4.09 8.07
C ASP A 69 6.31 4.94 8.01
N GLU A 70 6.01 5.56 6.87
CA GLU A 70 4.69 6.15 6.61
C GLU A 70 3.61 5.09 6.44
N TYR A 71 2.35 5.49 6.62
CA TYR A 71 1.24 4.56 6.59
C TYR A 71 0.76 4.30 5.17
N VAL A 72 0.47 3.04 4.88
CA VAL A 72 -0.16 2.62 3.63
C VAL A 72 -1.52 2.01 3.94
N VAL A 73 -2.57 2.60 3.36
CA VAL A 73 -3.97 2.26 3.66
C VAL A 73 -4.57 1.47 2.49
N ASP A 74 -4.89 0.20 2.73
CA ASP A 74 -5.56 -0.68 1.77
C ASP A 74 -7.06 -0.45 1.73
N VAL A 75 -7.54 0.05 0.58
CA VAL A 75 -8.95 0.32 0.33
C VAL A 75 -9.49 -0.65 -0.71
N LYS A 76 -10.50 -1.42 -0.31
CA LYS A 76 -11.30 -2.28 -1.19
C LYS A 76 -12.74 -1.76 -1.26
N ASN A 77 -13.16 -1.33 -2.44
CA ASN A 77 -14.48 -0.74 -2.67
C ASN A 77 -14.74 0.47 -1.75
N ARG A 78 -15.59 0.29 -0.74
CA ARG A 78 -15.98 1.31 0.24
C ARG A 78 -15.36 1.06 1.62
N THR A 79 -14.48 0.07 1.73
CA THR A 79 -13.94 -0.40 3.00
C THR A 79 -12.43 -0.27 3.03
N VAL A 80 -11.90 0.31 4.09
CA VAL A 80 -10.50 0.19 4.46
C VAL A 80 -10.30 -1.13 5.18
N VAL A 81 -9.45 -1.98 4.62
CA VAL A 81 -9.31 -3.37 5.09
C VAL A 81 -8.13 -3.52 6.03
N GLN A 82 -7.01 -2.90 5.68
CA GLN A 82 -5.77 -3.03 6.42
C GLN A 82 -4.92 -1.77 6.25
N ILE A 83 -4.10 -1.50 7.26
CA ILE A 83 -3.12 -0.42 7.27
C ILE A 83 -1.76 -1.05 7.53
N PHE A 84 -0.75 -0.60 6.81
CA PHE A 84 0.61 -1.10 6.88
C PHE A 84 1.58 0.04 7.16
N ARG A 85 2.79 -0.32 7.57
CA ARG A 85 3.96 0.54 7.47
C ARG A 85 4.68 0.30 6.14
N TYR A 86 5.03 1.38 5.46
CA TYR A 86 5.83 1.35 4.24
C TYR A 86 7.31 1.16 4.55
N CYS A 87 7.99 0.29 3.81
CA CYS A 87 9.46 0.13 3.94
C CYS A 87 10.17 0.83 2.79
N PHE A 88 10.06 0.27 1.59
CA PHE A 88 10.66 0.79 0.36
C PHE A 88 9.95 0.18 -0.85
N TYR A 89 10.23 0.70 -2.04
CA TYR A 89 9.90 0.04 -3.29
C TYR A 89 11.16 -0.38 -4.04
N ILE A 90 11.01 -1.35 -4.93
CA ILE A 90 11.99 -1.67 -5.97
C ILE A 90 11.40 -1.39 -7.35
N ASP A 91 12.25 -0.99 -8.28
CA ASP A 91 11.94 -0.97 -9.70
C ASP A 91 12.37 -2.30 -10.31
N THR A 92 11.40 -3.12 -10.72
CA THR A 92 11.68 -4.39 -11.39
C THR A 92 11.90 -4.21 -12.90
N GLY A 93 11.71 -3.00 -13.43
CA GLY A 93 11.80 -2.70 -14.85
C GLY A 93 10.93 -3.64 -15.68
N ASN A 94 11.58 -4.39 -16.58
CA ASN A 94 10.94 -5.43 -17.39
C ASN A 94 11.03 -6.84 -16.77
N ASP A 95 11.72 -7.02 -15.65
CA ASP A 95 11.75 -8.30 -14.94
C ASP A 95 10.39 -8.57 -14.29
N ARG A 96 9.71 -9.60 -14.81
CA ARG A 96 8.40 -10.03 -14.33
C ARG A 96 8.45 -11.27 -13.45
N ARG A 97 9.63 -11.76 -13.04
CA ARG A 97 9.75 -12.99 -12.24
C ARG A 97 9.03 -12.86 -10.90
N LEU A 98 9.25 -11.76 -10.18
CA LEU A 98 8.56 -11.49 -8.91
C LEU A 98 7.04 -11.38 -9.13
N GLN A 99 6.60 -10.63 -10.15
CA GLN A 99 5.17 -10.52 -10.51
C GLN A 99 4.55 -11.90 -10.79
N LYS A 100 5.26 -12.76 -11.55
CA LYS A 100 4.81 -14.12 -11.88
C LYS A 100 4.73 -15.01 -10.65
N PHE A 101 5.72 -14.94 -9.76
CA PHE A 101 5.73 -15.68 -8.49
C PHE A 101 4.56 -15.31 -7.59
N ILE A 102 4.32 -14.01 -7.40
CA ILE A 102 3.15 -13.51 -6.65
C ILE A 102 1.84 -13.89 -7.37
N GLY A 103 1.88 -13.96 -8.70
CA GLY A 103 0.76 -14.35 -9.54
C GLY A 103 -0.15 -13.18 -9.93
N TRP A 104 0.28 -11.93 -9.81
CA TRP A 104 -0.54 -10.78 -10.19
C TRP A 104 -0.90 -10.83 -11.68
N ASP A 105 -2.20 -10.74 -11.96
CA ASP A 105 -2.78 -10.88 -13.31
C ASP A 105 -2.42 -12.22 -14.00
N GLY A 106 -2.00 -13.25 -13.25
CA GLY A 106 -1.59 -14.55 -13.79
C GLY A 106 -2.69 -15.27 -14.58
N GLU A 107 -3.95 -15.04 -14.21
CA GLU A 107 -5.13 -15.57 -14.90
C GLU A 107 -5.44 -14.89 -16.24
N LYS A 108 -4.84 -13.73 -16.51
CA LYS A 108 -5.06 -13.00 -17.75
C LYS A 108 -4.13 -13.51 -18.85
N GLN A 109 -4.61 -13.46 -20.09
CA GLN A 109 -3.77 -13.61 -21.28
C GLN A 109 -2.60 -12.64 -21.25
N LEU A 110 -1.45 -13.04 -21.82
CA LEU A 110 -0.19 -12.30 -21.73
C LEU A 110 -0.33 -10.82 -22.15
N GLN A 111 -1.07 -10.53 -23.23
CA GLN A 111 -1.28 -9.15 -23.69
C GLN A 111 -2.12 -8.29 -22.73
N ASN A 112 -2.92 -8.90 -21.85
CA ASN A 112 -3.82 -8.21 -20.93
C ASN A 112 -3.23 -8.07 -19.51
N ARG A 113 -2.01 -8.58 -19.29
CA ARG A 113 -1.33 -8.48 -17.98
C ARG A 113 -0.79 -7.09 -17.80
N ARG A 114 -1.20 -6.43 -16.71
CA ARG A 114 -0.69 -5.11 -16.36
C ARG A 114 0.80 -5.21 -15.97
N PRO A 115 1.64 -4.25 -16.42
CA PRO A 115 3.00 -4.15 -15.92
C PRO A 115 3.00 -3.48 -14.54
N TYR A 116 3.43 -4.22 -13.53
CA TYR A 116 3.69 -3.70 -12.18
C TYR A 116 5.19 -3.48 -12.04
N GLN A 117 5.67 -2.36 -12.57
CA GLN A 117 7.10 -2.05 -12.60
C GLN A 117 7.65 -1.76 -11.20
N TRP A 118 6.84 -1.18 -10.32
CA TRP A 118 7.28 -0.86 -8.96
C TRP A 118 6.59 -1.77 -7.95
N VAL A 119 7.36 -2.39 -7.07
CA VAL A 119 6.85 -3.27 -6.01
C VAL A 119 7.16 -2.66 -4.66
N LEU A 120 6.11 -2.30 -3.92
CA LEU A 120 6.18 -1.82 -2.55
C LEU A 120 6.34 -2.99 -1.59
N PHE A 121 7.18 -2.82 -0.59
CA PHE A 121 7.32 -3.71 0.55
C PHE A 121 6.70 -3.07 1.78
N LEU A 122 5.78 -3.80 2.40
CA LEU A 122 4.91 -3.35 3.47
C LEU A 122 5.05 -4.29 4.68
N ARG A 123 4.89 -3.76 5.89
CA ARG A 123 4.99 -4.51 7.15
C ARG A 123 3.91 -4.10 8.14
N GLU A 124 3.85 -4.82 9.26
CA GLU A 124 2.99 -4.50 10.41
C GLU A 124 1.53 -4.26 10.01
N PRO A 125 0.85 -5.29 9.46
CA PRO A 125 -0.55 -5.19 9.09
C PRO A 125 -1.43 -4.91 10.32
N GLN A 126 -2.27 -3.90 10.24
CA GLN A 126 -3.20 -3.51 11.30
C GLN A 126 -4.60 -3.33 10.74
N VAL A 127 -5.60 -3.77 11.48
CA VAL A 127 -7.01 -3.61 11.09
C VAL A 127 -7.55 -2.36 11.77
N PRO A 128 -8.08 -1.37 11.01
CA PRO A 128 -8.67 -0.20 11.61
C PRO A 128 -9.93 -0.56 12.39
N ASN A 129 -10.28 0.26 13.38
CA ASN A 129 -11.54 0.12 14.10
C ASN A 129 -12.76 0.29 13.16
N HIS A 130 -13.95 -0.05 13.67
CA HIS A 130 -15.17 -0.10 12.86
C HIS A 130 -15.53 1.23 12.17
N GLU A 131 -15.27 2.38 12.80
CA GLU A 131 -15.57 3.69 12.21
C GLU A 131 -14.63 4.02 11.05
N GLN A 132 -13.33 3.82 11.26
CA GLN A 132 -12.28 4.03 10.26
C GLN A 132 -12.17 2.88 9.25
N GLN A 133 -13.09 1.91 9.23
CA GLN A 133 -13.24 1.00 8.10
C GLN A 133 -13.97 1.63 6.92
N SER A 134 -14.64 2.77 7.10
CA SER A 134 -15.37 3.41 6.01
C SER A 134 -14.45 4.25 5.12
N LYS A 135 -14.45 4.00 3.80
CA LYS A 135 -13.80 4.89 2.82
C LYS A 135 -14.35 6.32 2.91
N GLN A 136 -15.64 6.47 3.22
CA GLN A 136 -16.29 7.76 3.34
C GLN A 136 -15.73 8.58 4.50
N TYR A 137 -15.36 7.93 5.62
CA TYR A 137 -14.69 8.59 6.73
C TYR A 137 -13.45 9.33 6.25
N PHE A 138 -12.56 8.64 5.51
CA PHE A 138 -11.33 9.27 5.00
C PHE A 138 -11.59 10.32 3.92
N GLN A 139 -12.61 10.13 3.07
CA GLN A 139 -12.99 11.17 2.12
C GLN A 139 -13.42 12.46 2.83
N MET A 140 -14.16 12.35 3.92
CA MET A 140 -14.53 13.51 4.73
C MET A 140 -13.31 14.07 5.47
N ALA A 141 -12.52 13.20 6.11
CA ALA A 141 -11.34 13.59 6.87
C ALA A 141 -10.32 14.35 6.03
N PHE A 142 -10.14 14.02 4.75
CA PHE A 142 -9.20 14.71 3.85
C PHE A 142 -9.85 15.77 2.95
N ASN A 143 -11.12 16.12 3.17
CA ASN A 143 -11.86 17.09 2.35
C ASN A 143 -11.97 16.70 0.85
N GLU A 144 -12.17 15.41 0.59
CA GLU A 144 -12.25 14.79 -0.74
C GLU A 144 -13.67 14.22 -1.00
N ALA A 145 -14.68 14.65 -0.23
CA ALA A 145 -16.06 14.16 -0.32
C ALA A 145 -16.70 14.37 -1.71
N ASN A 146 -16.33 15.46 -2.39
CA ASN A 146 -16.83 15.79 -3.73
C ASN A 146 -15.92 15.27 -4.86
N ASN A 147 -14.82 14.59 -4.54
CA ASN A 147 -13.88 14.09 -5.54
C ASN A 147 -14.26 12.66 -5.98
N SER A 148 -14.93 12.56 -7.13
CA SER A 148 -15.30 11.26 -7.71
C SER A 148 -14.09 10.42 -8.16
N GLN A 149 -12.91 11.04 -8.31
CA GLN A 149 -11.66 10.42 -8.73
C GLN A 149 -10.64 10.26 -7.57
N TRP A 150 -11.09 10.42 -6.32
CA TRP A 150 -10.28 10.14 -5.13
C TRP A 150 -9.74 8.70 -5.19
N LEU A 151 -8.41 8.56 -5.06
CA LEU A 151 -7.59 7.34 -5.26
C LEU A 151 -7.28 6.92 -6.72
N ILE A 152 -7.78 7.65 -7.72
CA ILE A 152 -7.31 7.51 -9.11
C ILE A 152 -6.24 8.56 -9.40
N GLY A 153 -6.46 9.81 -8.97
CA GLY A 153 -5.54 10.94 -9.22
C GLY A 153 -4.65 11.36 -8.04
N LYS A 154 -5.09 11.13 -6.80
CA LYS A 154 -4.39 11.54 -5.57
C LYS A 154 -4.46 10.44 -4.55
N ARG A 155 -3.29 10.05 -4.02
CA ARG A 155 -3.15 8.89 -3.13
C ARG A 155 -2.29 9.18 -1.93
N TRP A 156 -1.30 10.06 -2.06
CA TRP A 156 -0.47 10.48 -0.96
C TRP A 156 -1.03 11.75 -0.33
N PHE A 157 -1.03 11.79 1.00
CA PHE A 157 -1.42 12.94 1.80
C PHE A 157 -0.23 13.39 2.64
N SER A 158 0.15 14.66 2.48
CA SER A 158 1.30 15.26 3.16
C SER A 158 1.02 15.51 4.65
N ASN A 159 2.07 15.88 5.40
CA ASN A 159 1.95 16.23 6.82
C ASN A 159 0.94 17.34 7.08
N ASP A 160 0.86 18.35 6.21
CA ASP A 160 -0.07 19.47 6.37
C ASP A 160 -1.51 19.01 6.16
N GLN A 161 -1.75 18.18 5.14
CA GLN A 161 -3.07 17.60 4.91
C GLN A 161 -3.51 16.65 6.02
N ILE A 162 -2.56 15.95 6.64
CA ILE A 162 -2.83 15.12 7.81
C ILE A 162 -3.17 15.99 9.01
N ARG A 163 -2.45 17.10 9.23
CA ARG A 163 -2.78 18.05 10.30
C ARG A 163 -4.20 18.59 10.15
N GLU A 164 -4.57 19.02 8.94
CA GLU A 164 -5.93 19.46 8.64
C GLU A 164 -6.96 18.33 8.87
N ALA A 165 -6.63 17.08 8.53
CA ALA A 165 -7.51 15.94 8.76
C ALA A 165 -7.69 15.65 10.26
N LEU A 166 -6.63 15.76 11.06
CA LEU A 166 -6.68 15.62 12.51
C LEU A 166 -7.58 16.68 13.15
N GLU A 167 -7.39 17.94 12.78
CA GLU A 167 -8.24 19.05 13.25
C GLU A 167 -9.71 18.83 12.88
N ARG A 168 -9.97 18.43 11.63
CA ARG A 168 -11.34 18.18 11.12
C ARG A 168 -12.05 17.04 11.82
N THR A 169 -11.31 16.03 12.26
CA THR A 169 -11.86 14.81 12.89
C THR A 169 -11.78 14.82 14.41
N GLY A 170 -11.09 15.81 15.00
CA GLY A 170 -10.87 15.87 16.45
C GLY A 170 -9.89 14.82 16.98
N ASN A 171 -9.10 14.18 16.11
CA ASN A 171 -8.09 13.20 16.49
C ASN A 171 -6.79 13.89 16.93
N THR A 172 -6.09 13.30 17.90
CA THR A 172 -4.85 13.89 18.45
C THR A 172 -3.60 13.44 17.71
N ASN A 173 -3.66 12.30 17.03
CA ASN A 173 -2.55 11.71 16.30
C ASN A 173 -3.02 10.86 15.11
N ILE A 174 -2.05 10.50 14.27
CA ILE A 174 -2.31 9.75 13.04
C ILE A 174 -2.82 8.34 13.30
N GLU A 175 -2.39 7.66 14.37
CA GLU A 175 -2.91 6.35 14.73
C GLU A 175 -4.42 6.41 15.02
N GLU A 176 -4.87 7.43 15.76
CA GLU A 176 -6.29 7.69 16.01
C GLU A 176 -7.06 7.98 14.72
N LEU A 177 -6.52 8.85 13.85
CA LEU A 177 -7.10 9.14 12.53
C LEU A 177 -7.27 7.89 11.67
N LEU A 178 -6.33 6.95 11.79
CA LEU A 178 -6.32 5.70 11.06
C LEU A 178 -7.09 4.58 11.77
N GLY A 179 -7.60 4.82 12.98
CA GLY A 179 -8.32 3.82 13.78
C GLY A 179 -7.43 2.67 14.29
N ILE A 180 -6.13 2.92 14.41
CA ILE A 180 -5.12 1.99 14.92
C ILE A 180 -5.14 2.00 16.45
N ARG A 181 -5.31 0.82 17.07
CA ARG A 181 -5.17 0.69 18.53
C ARG A 181 -3.69 0.51 18.89
N ARG A 182 -3.23 1.28 19.88
CA ARG A 182 -1.95 1.05 20.55
C ARG A 182 -2.04 -0.14 21.50
#